data_AF-A0A7S3X9U4-F1
#
_entry.id   AF-A0A7S3X9U4-F1
#
_cell.length_a   1.000
_cell.length_b   1.000
_cell.length_c   1.000
_cell.angle_alpha   90.00
_cell.angle_beta   90.00
_cell.angle_gamma   90.00
#
_symmetry.space_group_name_H-M   'P 1'
#
loop_
_entity.id
_entity.type
_entity.pdbx_description
1 polymer ?
#
loop_
_entity_poly.entity_id
_entity_poly.type
_entity_poly.pdbx_seq_one_letter_code
_entity_poly.pdbx_strand_id
1 'polypeptide(L)'
;SVAQLAEVFPSFLWLLRDFQLELTDESGAEISADAYLETSLRPQPGSSAAVTEQNATRAAIAALFPRRSCVALRHPTIGTSLPQSALKNLPGVENKQLNPEFREGVLGLKKAVFRDIKAKSFGGAPATGPMLLCLADAYVRAINEGVLPTISTAWQSVLTIETQKAVESASAHFHARIRAVTEVDPILSGDEYTKAVSSAREEALALFHRHALGEAKAQFEAKLVQAIAQEEETADALRHAKSNAMCAELATRLSTRLRTEAQSGTPTGLGPFISDTLREYLTQSRGPARDKSLMELATQVSDAISFVVRRLEADAAASVERAAAQAEKA
;
A
#
# COMPACT_ATOMS: atom_id res chain seq x y z
N SER A 1 17.92 -20.79 -16.55
CA SER A 1 17.99 -21.62 -17.78
C SER A 1 17.35 -20.87 -18.95
N VAL A 2 17.56 -21.29 -20.20
CA VAL A 2 16.92 -20.67 -21.38
C VAL A 2 15.39 -20.71 -21.27
N ALA A 3 14.83 -21.78 -20.68
CA ALA A 3 13.39 -21.90 -20.41
C ALA A 3 12.85 -20.80 -19.47
N GLN A 4 13.59 -20.46 -18.41
CA GLN A 4 13.21 -19.36 -17.50
C GLN A 4 13.29 -17.99 -18.18
N LEU A 5 14.21 -17.81 -19.13
CA LEU A 5 14.31 -16.57 -19.92
C LEU A 5 13.16 -16.47 -20.93
N ALA A 6 12.77 -17.57 -21.57
CA ALA A 6 11.67 -17.62 -22.52
C ALA A 6 10.31 -17.16 -21.92
N GLU A 7 10.12 -17.32 -20.60
CA GLU A 7 8.91 -16.84 -19.91
C GLU A 7 8.83 -15.31 -19.80
N VAL A 8 9.96 -14.62 -19.73
CA VAL A 8 10.04 -13.15 -19.56
C VAL A 8 10.32 -12.40 -20.86
N PHE A 9 10.76 -13.12 -21.91
CA PHE A 9 11.00 -12.57 -23.23
C PHE A 9 9.68 -12.20 -23.94
N PRO A 10 9.70 -11.14 -24.78
CA PRO A 10 8.52 -10.74 -25.53
C PRO A 10 8.17 -11.76 -26.62
N SER A 11 6.99 -11.64 -27.22
CA SER A 11 6.73 -12.29 -28.51
C SER A 11 7.65 -11.70 -29.59
N PHE A 12 8.20 -12.54 -30.44
CA PHE A 12 9.03 -12.12 -31.57
C PHE A 12 8.19 -11.96 -32.84
N LEU A 13 8.35 -10.84 -33.54
CA LEU A 13 7.70 -10.60 -34.82
C LEU A 13 8.75 -10.21 -35.84
N TRP A 14 8.98 -11.05 -36.85
CA TRP A 14 9.88 -10.73 -37.94
C TRP A 14 9.12 -10.00 -39.05
N LEU A 15 9.42 -8.71 -39.22
CA LEU A 15 8.89 -7.93 -40.33
C LEU A 15 9.88 -7.92 -41.50
N LEU A 16 9.59 -8.70 -42.54
CA LEU A 16 10.35 -8.71 -43.79
C LEU A 16 9.84 -7.58 -44.69
N ARG A 17 10.65 -6.54 -44.87
CA ARG A 17 10.36 -5.40 -45.73
C ARG A 17 10.80 -5.70 -47.17
N ASP A 18 10.08 -5.13 -48.13
CA ASP A 18 10.40 -5.21 -49.56
C ASP A 18 10.54 -6.66 -50.06
N PHE A 19 9.67 -7.54 -49.56
CA PHE A 19 9.69 -8.96 -49.88
C PHE A 19 9.26 -9.19 -51.33
N GLN A 20 10.17 -9.76 -52.12
CA GLN A 20 9.98 -9.98 -53.57
C GLN A 20 9.89 -11.46 -53.94
N LEU A 21 10.21 -12.37 -53.02
CA LEU A 21 10.12 -13.80 -53.27
C LEU A 21 8.66 -14.25 -53.20
N GLU A 22 8.36 -15.32 -53.93
CA GLU A 22 7.13 -16.07 -53.73
C GLU A 22 7.28 -16.89 -52.44
N LEU A 23 6.25 -16.87 -51.60
CA LEU A 23 6.22 -17.71 -50.40
C LEU A 23 5.81 -19.12 -50.83
N THR A 24 6.76 -19.86 -51.39
CA THR A 24 6.58 -21.26 -51.79
C THR A 24 7.64 -22.15 -51.15
N ASP A 25 7.30 -23.42 -50.93
CA ASP A 25 8.26 -24.42 -50.47
C ASP A 25 9.04 -25.07 -51.61
N GLU A 26 9.90 -26.05 -51.28
CA GLU A 26 10.71 -26.80 -52.25
C GLU A 26 9.88 -27.58 -53.28
N SER A 27 8.61 -27.85 -53.00
CA SER A 27 7.65 -28.50 -53.90
C SER A 27 6.84 -27.52 -54.74
N GLY A 28 7.02 -26.21 -54.53
CA GLY A 28 6.27 -25.14 -55.18
C GLY A 28 4.91 -24.85 -54.55
N ALA A 29 4.59 -25.44 -53.38
CA ALA A 29 3.33 -25.17 -52.68
C ALA A 29 3.41 -23.84 -51.92
N GLU A 30 2.32 -23.07 -51.90
CA GLU A 30 2.26 -21.82 -51.13
C GLU A 30 2.42 -22.08 -49.63
N ILE A 31 3.29 -21.29 -49.00
CA ILE A 31 3.54 -21.30 -47.56
C ILE A 31 3.18 -19.96 -46.93
N SER A 32 2.88 -19.98 -45.63
CA SER A 32 2.73 -18.74 -44.86
C SER A 32 4.09 -18.11 -44.57
N ALA A 33 4.09 -16.80 -44.27
CA ALA A 33 5.29 -16.11 -43.79
C ALA A 33 5.82 -16.74 -42.48
N ASP A 34 4.94 -17.25 -41.62
CA ASP A 34 5.33 -17.98 -40.40
C ASP A 34 6.09 -19.27 -40.74
N ALA A 35 5.61 -20.05 -41.72
CA ALA A 35 6.30 -21.26 -42.18
C ALA A 35 7.66 -20.94 -42.80
N TYR A 36 7.77 -19.79 -43.49
CA TYR A 36 9.05 -19.29 -44.00
C TYR A 36 10.04 -18.97 -42.86
N LEU A 37 9.58 -18.32 -41.78
CA LEU A 37 10.40 -18.09 -40.58
C LEU A 37 10.86 -19.41 -39.94
N GLU A 38 9.96 -20.37 -39.74
CA GLU A 38 10.33 -21.67 -39.14
C GLU A 38 11.35 -22.41 -39.99
N THR A 39 11.23 -22.32 -41.32
CA THR A 39 12.21 -22.91 -42.25
C THR A 39 13.55 -22.20 -42.16
N SER A 40 13.56 -20.87 -42.06
CA SER A 40 14.78 -20.05 -41.93
C SER A 40 15.53 -20.30 -40.62
N LEU A 41 14.83 -20.74 -39.57
CA LEU A 41 15.40 -21.09 -38.27
C LEU A 41 15.92 -22.54 -38.20
N ARG A 42 15.75 -23.36 -39.23
CA ARG A 42 16.29 -24.73 -39.23
C ARG A 42 17.82 -24.71 -39.29
N PRO A 43 18.50 -25.65 -38.59
CA PRO A 43 19.95 -25.80 -38.70
C PRO A 43 20.37 -26.10 -40.14
N GLN A 44 21.41 -25.44 -40.60
CA GLN A 44 22.05 -25.70 -41.89
C GLN A 44 23.10 -26.81 -41.74
N PRO A 45 23.23 -27.73 -42.70
CA PRO A 45 24.28 -28.74 -42.68
C PRO A 45 25.66 -28.11 -42.87
N GLY A 46 26.68 -28.69 -42.23
CA GLY A 46 28.06 -28.22 -42.31
C GLY A 46 28.71 -28.06 -40.93
N SER A 47 30.04 -28.11 -40.88
CA SER A 47 30.83 -28.06 -39.64
C SER A 47 31.81 -26.88 -39.59
N SER A 48 31.71 -25.93 -40.51
CA SER A 48 32.54 -24.73 -40.45
C SER A 48 32.19 -23.86 -39.23
N ALA A 49 33.15 -23.06 -38.77
CA ALA A 49 32.93 -22.14 -37.65
C ALA A 49 31.74 -21.19 -37.93
N ALA A 50 31.63 -20.66 -39.15
CA ALA A 50 30.54 -19.81 -39.58
C ALA A 50 29.17 -20.52 -39.54
N VAL A 51 29.09 -21.78 -40.00
CA VAL A 51 27.84 -22.56 -39.93
C VAL A 51 27.45 -22.84 -38.48
N THR A 52 28.44 -23.15 -37.64
CA THR A 52 28.23 -23.38 -36.20
C THR A 52 27.67 -22.14 -35.51
N GLU A 53 28.24 -20.95 -35.76
CA GLU A 53 27.80 -19.68 -35.19
C GLU A 53 26.38 -19.30 -35.65
N GLN A 54 26.09 -19.46 -36.94
CA GLN A 54 24.74 -19.20 -37.46
C GLN A 54 23.71 -20.16 -36.86
N ASN A 55 24.04 -21.45 -36.75
CA ASN A 55 23.15 -22.44 -36.15
C ASN A 55 22.94 -22.16 -34.65
N ALA A 56 23.96 -21.69 -33.94
CA ALA A 56 23.81 -21.24 -32.55
C ALA A 56 22.84 -20.05 -32.44
N THR A 57 22.93 -19.08 -33.35
CA THR A 57 21.99 -17.95 -33.39
C THR A 57 20.56 -18.39 -33.69
N ARG A 58 20.36 -19.26 -34.69
CA ARG A 58 19.05 -19.83 -35.04
C ARG A 58 18.43 -20.56 -33.85
N ALA A 59 19.21 -21.41 -33.19
CA ALA A 59 18.78 -22.14 -32.00
C ALA A 59 18.44 -21.20 -30.84
N ALA A 60 19.23 -20.15 -30.62
CA ALA A 60 18.97 -19.14 -29.60
C ALA A 60 17.65 -18.40 -29.86
N ILE A 61 17.37 -17.96 -31.09
CA ILE A 61 16.09 -17.32 -31.44
C ILE A 61 14.93 -18.28 -31.18
N ALA A 62 15.02 -19.52 -31.66
CA ALA A 62 13.96 -20.51 -31.49
C ALA A 62 13.69 -20.85 -30.02
N ALA A 63 14.72 -20.86 -29.18
CA ALA A 63 14.62 -21.19 -27.76
C ALA A 63 14.17 -20.00 -26.88
N LEU A 64 14.65 -18.79 -27.16
CA LEU A 64 14.30 -17.58 -26.40
C LEU A 64 12.90 -17.04 -26.76
N PHE A 65 12.45 -17.28 -27.99
CA PHE A 65 11.18 -16.77 -28.51
C PHE A 65 10.26 -17.93 -28.94
N PRO A 66 9.63 -18.63 -27.98
CA PRO A 66 8.71 -19.72 -28.30
C PRO A 66 7.44 -19.22 -29.00
N ARG A 67 7.04 -17.97 -28.72
CA ARG A 67 6.00 -17.26 -29.47
C ARG A 67 6.67 -16.34 -30.48
N ARG A 68 6.62 -16.72 -31.74
CA ARG A 68 7.20 -15.99 -32.86
C ARG A 68 6.28 -16.02 -34.07
N SER A 69 6.28 -14.94 -34.83
CA SER A 69 5.56 -14.86 -36.11
C SER A 69 6.35 -14.01 -37.10
N CYS A 70 5.91 -14.04 -38.36
CA CYS A 70 6.55 -13.35 -39.46
C CYS A 70 5.50 -12.70 -40.36
N VAL A 71 5.84 -11.52 -40.86
CA VAL A 71 5.03 -10.77 -41.82
C VAL A 71 5.94 -10.33 -42.96
N ALA A 72 5.58 -10.73 -44.18
CA ALA A 72 6.23 -10.27 -45.40
C ALA A 72 5.43 -9.10 -46.00
N LEU A 73 6.07 -7.94 -46.12
CA LEU A 73 5.51 -6.76 -46.78
C LEU A 73 6.10 -6.59 -48.16
N ARG A 74 5.23 -6.46 -49.16
CA ARG A 74 5.59 -6.10 -50.52
C ARG A 74 6.21 -4.71 -50.56
N HIS A 75 6.97 -4.43 -51.60
CA HIS A 75 7.55 -3.10 -51.76
C HIS A 75 6.45 -2.04 -51.99
N PRO A 76 6.52 -0.86 -51.34
CA PRO A 76 5.39 0.08 -51.28
C PRO A 76 5.03 0.74 -52.62
N THR A 77 5.96 0.83 -53.57
CA THR A 77 5.74 1.52 -54.87
C THR A 77 6.01 0.65 -56.10
N ILE A 78 6.50 -0.58 -55.94
CA ILE A 78 6.73 -1.45 -57.11
C ILE A 78 5.36 -1.90 -57.62
N GLY A 79 5.18 -1.86 -58.94
CA GLY A 79 3.89 -2.19 -59.57
C GLY A 79 2.85 -1.06 -59.48
N THR A 80 3.25 0.17 -59.13
CA THR A 80 2.36 1.34 -59.16
C THR A 80 2.86 2.41 -60.14
N SER A 81 2.06 3.46 -60.37
CA SER A 81 2.42 4.60 -61.22
C SER A 81 3.39 5.60 -60.55
N LEU A 82 3.82 5.34 -59.31
CA LEU A 82 4.70 6.22 -58.58
C LEU A 82 6.15 6.11 -59.11
N PRO A 83 6.87 7.23 -59.25
CA PRO A 83 8.29 7.18 -59.61
C PRO A 83 9.11 6.57 -58.47
N GLN A 84 10.28 6.03 -58.79
CA GLN A 84 11.20 5.49 -57.78
C GLN A 84 11.60 6.54 -56.71
N SER A 85 11.62 7.83 -57.08
CA SER A 85 11.87 8.94 -56.17
C SER A 85 10.79 9.10 -55.08
N ALA A 86 9.59 8.53 -55.27
CA ALA A 86 8.52 8.57 -54.29
C ALA A 86 8.91 7.91 -52.96
N LEU A 87 9.84 6.93 -52.97
CA LEU A 87 10.37 6.32 -51.75
C LEU A 87 11.00 7.34 -50.80
N LYS A 88 11.64 8.38 -51.33
CA LYS A 88 12.28 9.44 -50.54
C LYS A 88 11.26 10.31 -49.81
N ASN A 89 10.03 10.37 -50.31
CA ASN A 89 8.94 11.18 -49.77
C ASN A 89 7.68 10.35 -49.51
N LEU A 90 7.85 9.08 -49.09
CA LEU A 90 6.76 8.15 -48.76
C LEU A 90 5.71 8.75 -47.81
N PRO A 91 6.07 9.51 -46.75
CA PRO A 91 5.08 10.14 -45.88
C PRO A 91 4.14 11.14 -46.59
N GLY A 92 4.57 11.73 -47.71
CA GLY A 92 3.77 12.66 -48.52
C GLY A 92 2.98 11.99 -49.64
N VAL A 93 3.14 10.69 -49.86
CA VAL A 93 2.40 9.92 -50.87
C VAL A 93 1.04 9.53 -50.31
N GLU A 94 -0.03 9.72 -51.09
CA GLU A 94 -1.36 9.28 -50.64
C GLU A 94 -1.42 7.76 -50.57
N ASN A 95 -2.01 7.21 -49.50
CA ASN A 95 -2.15 5.76 -49.32
C ASN A 95 -2.78 5.07 -50.54
N LYS A 96 -3.71 5.72 -51.25
CA LYS A 96 -4.35 5.13 -52.43
C LYS A 96 -3.39 4.86 -53.60
N GLN A 97 -2.25 5.55 -53.63
CA GLN A 97 -1.22 5.43 -54.68
C GLN A 97 -0.18 4.33 -54.37
N LEU A 98 -0.12 3.86 -53.13
CA LEU A 98 0.76 2.76 -52.72
C LEU A 98 0.25 1.42 -53.25
N ASN A 99 1.16 0.46 -53.36
CA ASN A 99 0.85 -0.90 -53.81
C ASN A 99 -0.28 -1.50 -52.95
N PRO A 100 -1.38 -2.01 -53.55
CA PRO A 100 -2.51 -2.58 -52.82
C PRO A 100 -2.12 -3.68 -51.82
N GLU A 101 -1.27 -4.61 -52.22
CA GLU A 101 -0.77 -5.72 -51.40
C GLU A 101 0.05 -5.20 -50.21
N PHE A 102 0.84 -4.12 -50.41
CA PHE A 102 1.55 -3.47 -49.32
C PHE A 102 0.58 -2.88 -48.29
N ARG A 103 -0.47 -2.18 -48.75
CA ARG A 103 -1.48 -1.58 -47.85
C ARG A 103 -2.23 -2.65 -47.06
N GLU A 104 -2.66 -3.70 -47.73
CA GLU A 104 -3.31 -4.84 -47.10
C GLU A 104 -2.38 -5.53 -46.10
N GLY A 105 -1.10 -5.72 -46.46
CA GLY A 105 -0.07 -6.25 -45.57
C GLY A 105 0.14 -5.39 -44.32
N VAL A 106 0.21 -4.07 -44.45
CA VAL A 106 0.33 -3.14 -43.31
C VAL A 106 -0.92 -3.17 -42.42
N LEU A 107 -2.12 -3.25 -43.02
CA LEU A 107 -3.36 -3.40 -42.26
C LEU A 107 -3.42 -4.75 -41.54
N GLY A 108 -2.98 -5.83 -42.18
CA GLY A 108 -2.85 -7.16 -41.61
C GLY A 108 -1.88 -7.17 -40.42
N LEU A 109 -0.69 -6.58 -40.60
CA LEU A 109 0.31 -6.38 -39.55
C LEU A 109 -0.29 -5.64 -38.36
N LYS A 110 -0.95 -4.50 -38.61
CA LYS A 110 -1.60 -3.71 -37.56
C LYS A 110 -2.62 -4.55 -36.80
N LYS A 111 -3.50 -5.26 -37.50
CA LYS A 111 -4.52 -6.14 -36.88
C LYS A 111 -3.87 -7.24 -36.04
N ALA A 112 -2.83 -7.90 -36.54
CA ALA A 112 -2.12 -8.94 -35.81
C ALA A 112 -1.48 -8.41 -34.53
N VAL A 113 -0.75 -7.29 -34.62
CA VAL A 113 -0.12 -6.66 -33.44
C VAL A 113 -1.16 -6.27 -32.39
N PHE A 114 -2.25 -5.60 -32.76
CA PHE A 114 -3.26 -5.18 -31.79
C PHE A 114 -4.10 -6.34 -31.23
N ARG A 115 -4.26 -7.44 -31.98
CA ARG A 115 -4.94 -8.65 -31.49
C ARG A 115 -4.10 -9.36 -30.43
N ASP A 116 -2.79 -9.43 -30.64
CA ASP A 116 -1.92 -10.32 -29.85
C ASP A 116 -1.09 -9.57 -28.79
N ILE A 117 -1.13 -8.23 -28.76
CA ILE A 117 -0.41 -7.41 -27.78
C ILE A 117 -0.86 -7.75 -26.36
N LYS A 118 0.12 -7.95 -25.48
CA LYS A 118 -0.11 -8.20 -24.05
C LYS A 118 0.54 -7.09 -23.25
N ALA A 119 -0.08 -6.73 -22.13
CA ALA A 119 0.57 -5.89 -21.13
C ALA A 119 1.91 -6.52 -20.75
N LYS A 120 2.97 -5.70 -20.68
CA LYS A 120 4.27 -6.18 -20.22
C LYS A 120 4.08 -6.68 -18.79
N SER A 121 4.45 -7.93 -18.53
CA SER A 121 4.39 -8.53 -17.21
C SER A 121 5.72 -9.19 -16.86
N PHE A 122 5.96 -9.34 -15.57
CA PHE A 122 7.11 -10.05 -15.04
C PHE A 122 6.64 -10.81 -13.78
N GLY A 123 7.00 -12.08 -13.66
CA GLY A 123 6.52 -12.92 -12.54
C GLY A 123 4.99 -13.00 -12.44
N GLY A 124 4.29 -12.91 -13.58
CA GLY A 124 2.81 -12.96 -13.63
C GLY A 124 2.09 -11.65 -13.31
N ALA A 125 2.77 -10.62 -12.81
CA ALA A 125 2.17 -9.31 -12.53
C ALA A 125 2.39 -8.33 -13.69
N PRO A 126 1.36 -7.56 -14.11
CA PRO A 126 1.52 -6.51 -15.11
C PRO A 126 2.41 -5.38 -14.58
N ALA A 127 3.37 -4.95 -15.38
CA ALA A 127 4.27 -3.85 -15.07
C ALA A 127 3.54 -2.51 -15.22
N THR A 128 3.72 -1.62 -14.26
CA THR A 128 3.23 -0.24 -14.31
C THR A 128 4.29 0.69 -14.90
N GLY A 129 3.90 1.93 -15.26
CA GLY A 129 4.84 2.95 -15.73
C GLY A 129 6.02 3.18 -14.76
N PRO A 130 5.78 3.43 -13.45
CA PRO A 130 6.85 3.56 -12.46
C PRO A 130 7.79 2.35 -12.39
N MET A 131 7.26 1.14 -12.51
CA MET A 131 8.09 -0.07 -12.53
C MET A 131 8.99 -0.15 -13.76
N LEU A 132 8.46 0.23 -14.93
CA LEU A 132 9.26 0.30 -16.16
C LEU A 132 10.37 1.35 -16.08
N LEU A 133 10.11 2.50 -15.43
CA LEU A 133 11.13 3.52 -15.18
C LEU A 133 12.22 3.02 -14.22
N CYS A 134 11.84 2.36 -13.12
CA CYS A 134 12.82 1.78 -12.20
C CYS A 134 13.66 0.70 -12.90
N LEU A 135 13.05 -0.11 -13.76
CA LEU A 135 13.75 -1.13 -14.53
C LEU A 135 14.74 -0.49 -15.54
N ALA A 136 14.32 0.56 -16.22
CA ALA A 136 15.18 1.30 -17.15
C ALA A 136 16.38 1.92 -16.43
N ASP A 137 16.17 2.57 -15.29
CA ASP A 137 17.24 3.13 -14.45
C ASP A 137 18.22 2.04 -13.99
N ALA A 138 17.70 0.92 -13.49
CA ALA A 138 18.53 -0.21 -13.06
C ALA A 138 19.39 -0.78 -14.20
N TYR A 139 18.83 -0.93 -15.40
CA TYR A 139 19.59 -1.40 -16.56
C TYR A 139 20.64 -0.39 -17.03
N VAL A 140 20.29 0.90 -17.12
CA VAL A 140 21.24 1.94 -17.54
C VAL A 140 22.41 2.04 -16.57
N ARG A 141 22.16 2.02 -15.25
CA ARG A 141 23.22 2.03 -14.24
C ARG A 141 24.15 0.83 -14.36
N ALA A 142 23.60 -0.39 -14.43
CA ALA A 142 24.41 -1.60 -14.55
C ALA A 142 25.31 -1.56 -15.79
N ILE A 143 24.77 -1.16 -16.95
CA ILE A 143 25.53 -1.01 -18.20
C ILE A 143 26.65 0.02 -18.03
N ASN A 144 26.36 1.18 -17.44
CA ASN A 144 27.35 2.24 -17.22
C ASN A 144 28.44 1.85 -16.21
N GLU A 145 28.14 0.93 -15.29
CA GLU A 145 29.09 0.37 -14.32
C GLU A 145 29.91 -0.80 -14.90
N GLY A 146 29.69 -1.17 -16.17
CA GLY A 146 30.38 -2.29 -16.83
C GLY A 146 29.87 -3.66 -16.42
N VAL A 147 28.71 -3.73 -15.75
CA VAL A 147 28.05 -4.97 -15.35
C VAL A 147 26.99 -5.34 -16.38
N LEU A 148 26.90 -6.61 -16.75
CA LEU A 148 25.78 -7.12 -17.56
C LEU A 148 24.56 -7.32 -16.66
N PRO A 149 23.51 -6.49 -16.76
CA PRO A 149 22.33 -6.69 -15.93
C PRO A 149 21.62 -7.99 -16.31
N THR A 150 21.25 -8.80 -15.31
CA THR A 150 20.35 -9.92 -15.54
C THR A 150 18.90 -9.48 -15.35
N ILE A 151 17.99 -9.98 -16.18
CA ILE A 151 16.55 -9.65 -16.11
C ILE A 151 15.99 -9.98 -14.72
N SER A 152 16.46 -11.08 -14.13
CA SER A 152 16.00 -11.53 -12.81
C SER A 152 16.41 -10.56 -11.70
N THR A 153 17.68 -10.16 -11.62
CA THR A 153 18.15 -9.28 -10.53
C THR A 153 17.58 -7.88 -10.61
N ALA A 154 17.47 -7.31 -11.82
CA ALA A 154 16.86 -6.00 -12.02
C ALA A 154 15.38 -6.02 -11.62
N TRP A 155 14.64 -7.07 -12.02
CA TRP A 155 13.24 -7.22 -11.66
C TRP A 155 13.03 -7.40 -10.14
N GLN A 156 13.81 -8.28 -9.49
CA GLN A 156 13.72 -8.47 -8.04
C GLN A 156 14.00 -7.17 -7.27
N SER A 157 14.95 -6.36 -7.75
CA SER A 157 15.24 -5.05 -7.17
C SER A 157 14.05 -4.10 -7.30
N VAL A 158 13.40 -4.05 -8.48
CA VAL A 158 12.19 -3.24 -8.71
C VAL A 158 11.04 -3.71 -7.81
N LEU A 159 10.81 -5.03 -7.71
CA LEU A 159 9.79 -5.60 -6.81
C LEU A 159 10.02 -5.21 -5.35
N THR A 160 11.28 -5.26 -4.90
CA THR A 160 11.69 -4.88 -3.55
C THR A 160 11.40 -3.40 -3.30
N ILE A 161 11.78 -2.52 -4.22
CA ILE A 161 11.55 -1.07 -4.12
C ILE A 161 10.05 -0.75 -4.08
N GLU A 162 9.25 -1.32 -4.98
CA GLU A 162 7.81 -1.05 -5.03
C GLU A 162 7.07 -1.62 -3.81
N THR A 163 7.47 -2.79 -3.32
CA THR A 163 6.89 -3.37 -2.10
C THR A 163 7.27 -2.57 -0.85
N GLN A 164 8.49 -2.03 -0.81
CA GLN A 164 8.90 -1.12 0.27
C GLN A 164 8.07 0.18 0.26
N LYS A 165 7.82 0.77 -0.92
CA LYS A 165 6.89 1.92 -1.04
C LYS A 165 5.47 1.58 -0.58
N ALA A 166 5.01 0.34 -0.81
CA ALA A 166 3.72 -0.11 -0.32
C ALA A 166 3.68 -0.17 1.22
N VAL A 167 4.76 -0.60 1.87
CA VAL A 167 4.88 -0.56 3.35
C VAL A 167 4.84 0.88 3.85
N GLU A 168 5.59 1.78 3.23
CA GLU A 168 5.65 3.20 3.63
C GLU A 168 4.28 3.87 3.49
N SER A 169 3.59 3.65 2.37
CA SER A 169 2.25 4.18 2.12
C SER A 169 1.23 3.64 3.13
N ALA A 170 1.24 2.34 3.40
CA ALA A 170 0.37 1.70 4.39
C ALA A 170 0.63 2.21 5.82
N SER A 171 1.90 2.37 6.19
CA SER A 171 2.30 2.89 7.50
C SER A 171 1.86 4.34 7.66
N ALA A 172 2.04 5.17 6.63
CA ALA A 172 1.60 6.56 6.64
C ALA A 172 0.07 6.68 6.75
N HIS A 173 -0.68 5.81 6.04
CA HIS A 173 -2.13 5.74 6.17
C HIS A 173 -2.55 5.38 7.59
N PHE A 174 -1.96 4.32 8.16
CA PHE A 174 -2.23 3.91 9.55
C PHE A 174 -1.93 5.04 10.53
N HIS A 175 -0.76 5.67 10.42
CA HIS A 175 -0.33 6.79 11.27
C HIS A 175 -1.34 7.95 11.22
N ALA A 176 -1.82 8.32 10.04
CA ALA A 176 -2.83 9.38 9.91
C ALA A 176 -4.16 9.01 10.58
N ARG A 177 -4.60 7.75 10.44
CA ARG A 177 -5.85 7.26 11.05
C ARG A 177 -5.75 7.18 12.57
N ILE A 178 -4.68 6.58 13.11
CA ILE A 178 -4.50 6.42 14.56
C ILE A 178 -4.33 7.78 15.25
N ARG A 179 -3.65 8.72 14.60
CA ARG A 179 -3.52 10.10 15.08
C ARG A 179 -4.88 10.79 15.18
N ALA A 180 -5.71 10.69 14.15
CA ALA A 180 -7.07 11.24 14.16
C ALA A 180 -7.93 10.66 15.30
N VAL A 181 -7.79 9.36 15.56
CA VAL A 181 -8.51 8.66 16.66
C VAL A 181 -8.02 9.09 18.04
N THR A 182 -6.72 9.39 18.18
CA THR A 182 -6.08 9.71 19.46
C THR A 182 -6.12 11.21 19.80
N GLU A 183 -6.27 12.08 18.79
CA GLU A 183 -6.36 13.54 18.94
C GLU A 183 -7.78 14.07 19.16
N VAL A 184 -8.81 13.25 18.93
CA VAL A 184 -10.21 13.63 19.12
C VAL A 184 -10.54 14.00 20.58
N ASP A 185 -11.34 15.06 20.72
CA ASP A 185 -11.95 15.54 21.97
C ASP A 185 -13.47 15.64 21.75
N PRO A 186 -14.32 14.96 22.56
CA PRO A 186 -14.01 14.16 23.75
C PRO A 186 -13.30 12.83 23.45
N ILE A 187 -12.48 12.36 24.40
CA ILE A 187 -11.80 11.05 24.33
C ILE A 187 -12.83 9.94 24.08
N LEU A 188 -12.59 9.15 23.03
CA LEU A 188 -13.44 8.03 22.63
C LEU A 188 -13.57 6.95 23.72
N SER A 189 -14.73 6.29 23.75
CA SER A 189 -14.94 5.12 24.61
C SER A 189 -14.01 3.96 24.25
N GLY A 190 -13.90 2.97 25.15
CA GLY A 190 -13.10 1.75 24.93
C GLY A 190 -13.45 1.05 23.61
N ASP A 191 -14.74 0.84 23.39
CA ASP A 191 -15.27 0.12 22.23
C ASP A 191 -15.08 0.90 20.93
N GLU A 192 -15.37 2.21 20.95
CA GLU A 192 -15.19 3.08 19.79
C GLU A 192 -13.72 3.16 19.37
N TYR A 193 -12.82 3.30 20.34
CA TYR A 193 -11.38 3.32 20.07
C TYR A 193 -10.93 1.98 19.46
N THR A 194 -11.27 0.86 20.10
CA THR A 194 -10.88 -0.48 19.63
C THR A 194 -11.37 -0.74 18.20
N LYS A 195 -12.63 -0.37 17.92
CA LYS A 195 -13.20 -0.49 16.58
C LYS A 195 -12.48 0.38 15.55
N ALA A 196 -12.13 1.62 15.92
CA ALA A 196 -11.43 2.54 15.04
C ALA A 196 -9.99 2.08 14.73
N VAL A 197 -9.26 1.58 15.74
CA VAL A 197 -7.91 1.00 15.54
C VAL A 197 -7.97 -0.25 14.66
N SER A 198 -8.91 -1.16 14.90
CA SER A 198 -9.09 -2.35 14.05
C SER A 198 -9.38 -1.98 12.60
N SER A 199 -10.28 -1.03 12.36
CA SER A 199 -10.57 -0.52 11.02
C SER A 199 -9.33 0.09 10.35
N ALA A 200 -8.55 0.90 11.08
CA ALA A 200 -7.33 1.49 10.56
C ALA A 200 -6.29 0.43 10.18
N ARG A 201 -6.16 -0.63 10.98
CA ARG A 201 -5.28 -1.77 10.70
C ARG A 201 -5.71 -2.52 9.45
N GLU A 202 -7.00 -2.84 9.32
CA GLU A 202 -7.56 -3.51 8.15
C GLU A 202 -7.36 -2.68 6.88
N GLU A 203 -7.62 -1.37 6.94
CA GLU A 203 -7.38 -0.44 5.83
C GLU A 203 -5.91 -0.41 5.40
N ALA A 204 -4.97 -0.34 6.36
CA ALA A 204 -3.54 -0.32 6.08
C ALA A 204 -3.04 -1.62 5.44
N LEU A 205 -3.48 -2.78 5.96
CA LEU A 205 -3.15 -4.09 5.39
C LEU A 205 -3.73 -4.26 3.98
N ALA A 206 -4.98 -3.86 3.76
CA ALA A 206 -5.61 -3.89 2.45
C ALA A 206 -4.87 -2.99 1.44
N LEU A 207 -4.44 -1.79 1.88
CA LEU A 207 -3.65 -0.88 1.04
C LEU A 207 -2.30 -1.51 0.67
N PHE A 208 -1.62 -2.14 1.63
CA PHE A 208 -0.38 -2.87 1.38
C PHE A 208 -0.61 -4.01 0.38
N HIS A 209 -1.58 -4.89 0.59
CA HIS A 209 -1.84 -6.04 -0.29
C HIS A 209 -2.21 -5.63 -1.72
N ARG A 210 -2.83 -4.47 -1.89
CA ARG A 210 -3.15 -3.90 -3.21
C ARG A 210 -1.90 -3.52 -4.01
N HIS A 211 -0.85 -3.08 -3.34
CA HIS A 211 0.35 -2.50 -3.98
C HIS A 211 1.61 -3.35 -3.84
N ALA A 212 1.65 -4.28 -2.88
CA ALA A 212 2.77 -5.17 -2.66
C ALA A 212 2.91 -6.20 -3.79
N LEU A 213 4.14 -6.43 -4.24
CA LEU A 213 4.46 -7.28 -5.39
C LEU A 213 5.51 -8.35 -5.02
N GLY A 214 5.64 -9.37 -5.86
CA GLY A 214 6.67 -10.40 -5.68
C GLY A 214 6.36 -11.49 -4.65
N GLU A 215 7.35 -12.36 -4.42
CA GLU A 215 7.23 -13.52 -3.52
C GLU A 215 7.65 -13.19 -2.08
N ALA A 216 8.43 -12.11 -1.87
CA ALA A 216 8.90 -11.67 -0.56
C ALA A 216 7.84 -10.92 0.28
N LYS A 217 6.57 -10.89 -0.14
CA LYS A 217 5.49 -10.10 0.50
C LYS A 217 5.37 -10.36 1.99
N ALA A 218 5.50 -11.61 2.42
CA ALA A 218 5.38 -11.98 3.82
C ALA A 218 6.40 -11.27 4.73
N GLN A 219 7.62 -11.05 4.25
CA GLN A 219 8.65 -10.35 5.04
C GLN A 219 8.34 -8.85 5.17
N PHE A 220 7.81 -8.23 4.12
CA PHE A 220 7.40 -6.82 4.14
C PHE A 220 6.12 -6.61 4.94
N GLU A 221 5.18 -7.54 4.88
CA GLU A 221 3.98 -7.54 5.70
C GLU A 221 4.33 -7.63 7.19
N ALA A 222 5.28 -8.50 7.56
CA ALA A 222 5.77 -8.57 8.94
C ALA A 222 6.35 -7.23 9.42
N LYS A 223 7.11 -6.51 8.57
CA LYS A 223 7.61 -5.17 8.88
C LYS A 223 6.47 -4.16 9.07
N LEU A 224 5.45 -4.20 8.22
CA LEU A 224 4.27 -3.34 8.36
C LEU A 224 3.51 -3.62 9.66
N VAL A 225 3.27 -4.90 9.98
CA VAL A 225 2.59 -5.30 11.22
C VAL A 225 3.39 -4.84 12.45
N GLN A 226 4.72 -4.94 12.41
CA GLN A 226 5.57 -4.43 13.49
C GLN A 226 5.45 -2.89 13.63
N ALA A 227 5.48 -2.15 12.52
CA ALA A 227 5.32 -0.70 12.54
C ALA A 227 3.95 -0.27 13.08
N ILE A 228 2.88 -0.95 12.67
CA ILE A 228 1.52 -0.74 13.18
C ILE A 228 1.48 -0.96 14.70
N ALA A 229 2.06 -2.06 15.20
CA ALA A 229 2.06 -2.36 16.63
C ALA A 229 2.78 -1.28 17.47
N GLN A 230 3.89 -0.74 16.97
CA GLN A 230 4.63 0.35 17.64
C GLN A 230 3.82 1.66 17.69
N GLU A 231 3.12 1.98 16.61
CA GLU A 231 2.25 3.15 16.54
C GLU A 231 1.01 3.00 17.45
N GLU A 232 0.43 1.80 17.54
CA GLU A 232 -0.66 1.49 18.47
C GLU A 232 -0.23 1.66 19.93
N GLU A 233 0.93 1.13 20.33
CA GLU A 233 1.46 1.29 21.68
C GLU A 233 1.65 2.77 22.05
N THR A 234 2.17 3.56 21.10
CA THR A 234 2.36 5.01 21.27
C THR A 234 1.01 5.74 21.41
N ALA A 235 0.03 5.36 20.59
CA ALA A 235 -1.31 5.94 20.63
C ALA A 235 -2.06 5.61 21.93
N ASP A 236 -1.95 4.37 22.40
CA ASP A 236 -2.52 3.95 23.68
C ASP A 236 -1.89 4.72 24.84
N ALA A 237 -0.56 4.83 24.88
CA ALA A 237 0.14 5.62 25.90
C ALA A 237 -0.33 7.08 25.92
N LEU A 238 -0.50 7.71 24.75
CA LEU A 238 -1.01 9.08 24.63
C LEU A 238 -2.46 9.20 25.10
N ARG A 239 -3.32 8.24 24.72
CA ARG A 239 -4.73 8.18 25.17
C ARG A 239 -4.81 8.05 26.69
N HIS A 240 -3.99 7.20 27.29
CA HIS A 240 -3.90 7.03 28.73
C HIS A 240 -3.45 8.33 29.42
N ALA A 241 -2.41 8.99 28.91
CA ALA A 241 -1.91 10.25 29.45
C ALA A 241 -2.98 11.35 29.41
N LYS A 242 -3.70 11.52 28.29
CA LYS A 242 -4.79 12.49 28.16
C LYS A 242 -5.94 12.20 29.13
N SER A 243 -6.36 10.93 29.22
CA SER A 243 -7.42 10.52 30.13
C SER A 243 -7.03 10.74 31.59
N ASN A 244 -5.78 10.44 31.96
CA ASN A 244 -5.25 10.70 33.30
C ASN A 244 -5.29 12.19 33.62
N ALA A 245 -4.79 13.06 32.73
CA ALA A 245 -4.77 14.51 32.95
C ALA A 245 -6.19 15.06 33.14
N MET A 246 -7.11 14.71 32.24
CA MET A 246 -8.51 15.13 32.31
C MET A 246 -9.20 14.66 33.59
N CYS A 247 -9.07 13.37 33.94
CA CYS A 247 -9.74 12.81 35.11
C CYS A 247 -9.14 13.35 36.42
N ALA A 248 -7.82 13.55 36.49
CA ALA A 248 -7.16 14.10 37.67
C ALA A 248 -7.55 15.57 37.92
N GLU A 249 -7.62 16.39 36.87
CA GLU A 249 -8.09 17.77 36.96
C GLU A 249 -9.54 17.83 37.45
N LEU A 250 -10.42 17.02 36.84
CA LEU A 250 -11.82 16.92 37.24
C LEU A 250 -11.97 16.44 38.68
N ALA A 251 -11.27 15.37 39.07
CA ALA A 251 -11.31 14.83 40.42
C ALA A 251 -10.83 15.85 41.46
N THR A 252 -9.73 16.56 41.18
CA THR A 252 -9.18 17.60 42.08
C THR A 252 -10.15 18.76 42.26
N ARG A 253 -10.78 19.22 41.18
CA ARG A 253 -11.79 20.29 41.22
C ARG A 253 -12.99 19.87 42.08
N LEU A 254 -13.48 18.65 41.87
CA LEU A 254 -14.64 18.10 42.59
C LEU A 254 -14.33 17.81 44.06
N SER A 255 -13.17 17.23 44.38
CA SER A 255 -12.76 16.95 45.76
C SER A 255 -12.53 18.23 46.57
N THR A 256 -12.01 19.28 45.94
CA THR A 256 -11.83 20.59 46.59
C THR A 256 -13.19 21.19 46.96
N ARG A 257 -14.15 21.17 46.03
CA ARG A 257 -15.53 21.61 46.29
C ARG A 257 -16.18 20.82 47.43
N LEU A 258 -16.01 19.50 47.42
CA LEU A 258 -16.52 18.61 48.47
C LEU A 258 -15.92 18.90 49.84
N ARG A 259 -14.61 19.18 49.91
CA ARG A 259 -13.93 19.53 51.15
C ARG A 259 -14.44 20.85 51.72
N THR A 260 -14.64 21.86 50.87
CA THR A 260 -15.21 23.14 51.29
C THR A 260 -16.62 22.95 51.85
N GLU A 261 -17.47 22.19 51.15
CA GLU A 261 -18.83 21.90 51.64
C GLU A 261 -18.81 21.14 52.98
N ALA A 262 -17.90 20.19 53.16
CA ALA A 262 -17.73 19.49 54.44
C ALA A 262 -17.30 20.43 55.59
N GLN A 263 -16.53 21.48 55.30
CA GLN A 263 -16.02 22.42 56.29
C GLN A 263 -17.03 23.50 56.69
N SER A 264 -17.74 24.09 55.72
CA SER A 264 -18.62 25.24 55.94
C SER A 264 -20.11 24.96 55.74
N GLY A 265 -20.45 23.83 55.13
CA GLY A 265 -21.82 23.45 54.79
C GLY A 265 -22.60 22.84 55.96
N THR A 266 -23.89 22.61 55.73
CA THR A 266 -24.77 21.97 56.70
C THR A 266 -24.64 20.44 56.63
N PRO A 267 -24.70 19.73 57.77
CA PRO A 267 -24.62 18.26 57.79
C PRO A 267 -25.63 17.56 56.89
N THR A 268 -26.85 18.12 56.76
CA THR A 268 -27.92 17.59 55.91
C THR A 268 -27.70 17.85 54.41
N GLY A 269 -26.92 18.86 54.05
CA GLY A 269 -26.60 19.22 52.66
C GLY A 269 -25.55 18.32 51.99
N LEU A 270 -24.73 17.62 52.78
CA LEU A 270 -23.60 16.85 52.27
C LEU A 270 -24.01 15.66 51.37
N GLY A 271 -25.09 14.95 51.72
CA GLY A 271 -25.56 13.79 50.96
C GLY A 271 -25.97 14.11 49.51
N PRO A 272 -26.86 15.10 49.30
CA PRO A 272 -27.18 15.61 47.96
C PRO A 272 -25.94 16.11 47.22
N PHE A 273 -25.05 16.83 47.90
CA PHE A 273 -23.83 17.38 47.30
C PHE A 273 -22.88 16.27 46.79
N ILE A 274 -22.68 15.20 47.55
CA ILE A 274 -21.90 14.03 47.12
C ILE A 274 -22.53 13.40 45.87
N SER A 275 -23.86 13.24 45.88
CA SER A 275 -24.58 12.62 44.76
C SER A 275 -24.42 13.43 43.47
N ASP A 276 -24.51 14.75 43.56
CA ASP A 276 -24.30 15.65 42.43
C ASP A 276 -22.83 15.67 41.98
N THR A 277 -21.89 15.62 42.92
CA THR A 277 -20.44 15.53 42.64
C THR A 277 -20.10 14.26 41.86
N LEU A 278 -20.60 13.10 42.30
CA LEU A 278 -20.39 11.82 41.60
C LEU A 278 -21.08 11.81 40.24
N ARG A 279 -22.28 12.39 40.11
CA ARG A 279 -22.96 12.53 38.82
C ARG A 279 -22.17 13.43 37.87
N GLU A 280 -21.64 14.55 38.35
CA GLU A 280 -20.78 15.44 37.56
C GLU A 280 -19.54 14.71 37.07
N TYR A 281 -18.87 13.96 37.96
CA TYR A 281 -17.71 13.15 37.58
C TYR A 281 -18.06 12.12 36.51
N LEU A 282 -19.11 11.31 36.73
CA LEU A 282 -19.47 10.22 35.83
C LEU A 282 -19.90 10.71 34.43
N THR A 283 -20.46 11.91 34.34
CA THR A 283 -20.88 12.52 33.07
C THR A 283 -19.72 13.13 32.31
N GLN A 284 -18.79 13.81 32.99
CA GLN A 284 -17.67 14.53 32.37
C GLN A 284 -16.41 13.67 32.17
N SER A 285 -16.16 12.65 32.99
CA SER A 285 -14.98 11.77 32.84
C SER A 285 -15.06 10.87 31.61
N ARG A 286 -13.91 10.66 30.95
CA ARG A 286 -13.76 9.82 29.77
C ARG A 286 -12.40 9.13 29.72
N GLY A 287 -12.35 8.03 28.96
CA GLY A 287 -11.13 7.27 28.70
C GLY A 287 -10.72 6.29 29.80
N PRO A 288 -9.56 5.63 29.64
CA PRO A 288 -9.16 4.50 30.47
C PRO A 288 -8.82 4.85 31.93
N ALA A 289 -8.55 6.12 32.25
CA ALA A 289 -8.24 6.55 33.61
C ALA A 289 -9.48 6.75 34.50
N ARG A 290 -10.67 6.71 33.91
CA ARG A 290 -11.95 7.07 34.54
C ARG A 290 -12.20 6.30 35.83
N ASP A 291 -12.05 4.98 35.82
CA ASP A 291 -12.43 4.15 36.96
C ASP A 291 -11.41 4.27 38.10
N LYS A 292 -10.12 4.38 37.74
CA LYS A 292 -9.05 4.63 38.72
C LYS A 292 -9.27 5.97 39.44
N SER A 293 -9.51 7.04 38.68
CA SER A 293 -9.72 8.39 39.24
C SER A 293 -11.04 8.49 40.02
N LEU A 294 -12.06 7.67 39.68
CA LEU A 294 -13.30 7.56 40.45
C LEU A 294 -13.03 6.96 41.84
N MET A 295 -12.18 5.94 41.94
CA MET A 295 -11.82 5.33 43.23
C MET A 295 -11.07 6.32 44.14
N GLU A 296 -10.19 7.14 43.56
CA GLU A 296 -9.51 8.22 44.28
C GLU A 296 -10.51 9.27 44.80
N LEU A 297 -11.48 9.67 43.96
CA LEU A 297 -12.56 10.57 44.37
C LEU A 297 -13.46 9.96 45.46
N ALA A 298 -13.78 8.66 45.37
CA ALA A 298 -14.56 7.95 46.38
C ALA A 298 -13.86 7.94 47.75
N THR A 299 -12.53 7.85 47.76
CA THR A 299 -11.74 7.98 49.00
C THR A 299 -11.90 9.38 49.59
N GLN A 300 -11.81 10.43 48.77
CA GLN A 300 -12.04 11.82 49.22
C GLN A 300 -13.47 12.04 49.75
N VAL A 301 -14.46 11.34 49.19
CA VAL A 301 -15.84 11.34 49.70
C VAL A 301 -15.91 10.73 51.10
N SER A 302 -15.25 9.58 51.32
CA SER A 302 -15.18 8.94 52.63
C SER A 302 -14.53 9.85 53.68
N ASP A 303 -13.45 10.54 53.32
CA ASP A 303 -12.76 11.50 54.19
C ASP A 303 -13.67 12.68 54.55
N ALA A 304 -14.42 13.22 53.60
CA ALA A 304 -15.36 14.33 53.82
C ALA A 304 -16.50 13.94 54.77
N ILE A 305 -17.06 12.74 54.61
CA ILE A 305 -18.09 12.20 55.51
C ILE A 305 -17.50 12.06 56.92
N SER A 306 -16.32 11.45 57.04
CA SER A 306 -15.65 11.25 58.33
C SER A 306 -15.35 12.59 59.03
N PHE A 307 -14.98 13.62 58.28
CA PHE A 307 -14.78 14.97 58.80
C PHE A 307 -16.06 15.57 59.38
N VAL A 308 -17.19 15.49 58.66
CA VAL A 308 -18.47 16.02 59.13
C VAL A 308 -18.97 15.26 60.36
N VAL A 309 -18.80 13.95 60.41
CA VAL A 309 -19.15 13.14 61.60
C VAL A 309 -18.38 13.61 62.84
N ARG A 310 -17.06 13.75 62.74
CA ARG A 310 -16.24 14.25 63.86
C ARG A 310 -16.63 15.67 64.30
N ARG A 311 -16.98 16.54 63.35
CA ARG A 311 -17.46 17.89 63.65
C ARG A 311 -18.78 17.85 64.44
N LEU A 312 -19.73 17.01 64.01
CA LEU A 312 -20.99 16.81 64.73
C LEU A 312 -20.80 16.26 66.14
N GLU A 313 -19.90 15.27 66.31
CA GLU A 313 -19.56 14.71 67.62
C GLU A 313 -18.97 15.79 68.55
N ALA A 314 -18.07 16.62 68.04
CA ALA A 314 -17.47 17.73 68.79
C ALA A 314 -18.50 18.81 69.16
N ASP A 315 -19.38 19.18 68.23
CA ASP A 315 -20.45 20.17 68.47
C ASP A 315 -21.47 19.65 69.50
N ALA A 316 -21.81 18.36 69.46
CA ALA A 316 -22.66 17.71 70.43
C ALA A 316 -22.02 17.69 71.83
N ALA A 317 -20.75 17.28 71.93
CA ALA A 317 -20.00 17.29 73.19
C ALA A 317 -19.91 18.69 73.81
N ALA A 318 -19.59 19.70 73.01
CA ALA A 318 -19.53 21.10 73.46
C ALA A 318 -20.89 21.65 73.89
N SER A 319 -21.99 21.17 73.28
CA SER A 319 -23.35 21.54 73.66
C SER A 319 -23.76 20.91 75.01
N VAL A 320 -23.37 19.65 75.23
CA VAL A 320 -23.57 18.96 76.52
C VAL A 320 -22.79 19.63 77.64
N GLU A 321 -21.52 19.98 77.43
CA GLU A 321 -20.72 20.72 78.42
C GLU A 321 -21.32 22.08 78.76
N ARG A 322 -21.79 22.83 77.75
CA ARG A 322 -22.48 24.11 77.97
C ARG A 322 -23.77 23.95 78.77
N ALA A 323 -24.56 22.92 78.49
CA ALA A 323 -25.79 22.64 79.23
C ALA A 323 -25.49 22.25 80.68
N ALA A 324 -24.46 21.43 80.92
CA ALA A 324 -24.02 21.05 82.26
C ALA A 324 -23.52 22.26 83.07
N ALA A 325 -22.69 23.12 82.46
CA ALA A 325 -22.18 24.34 83.12
C ALA A 325 -23.26 25.39 83.40
N GLN A 326 -24.35 25.41 82.62
CA GLN A 326 -25.53 26.25 82.91
C GLN A 326 -26.36 25.68 84.06
N ALA A 327 -26.48 24.35 84.14
CA ALA A 327 -27.20 23.67 85.23
C ALA A 327 -26.49 23.82 86.59
N GLU A 328 -25.15 23.88 86.63
CA GLU A 328 -24.39 24.14 87.87
C GLU A 328 -24.47 25.59 88.37
N LYS A 329 -24.90 26.54 87.52
CA LYS A 329 -25.04 27.96 87.86
C LYS A 329 -26.46 28.38 88.23
N ALA A 330 -27.44 27.48 88.12
CA ALA A 330 -28.84 27.69 88.46
C ALA A 330 -29.16 27.10 89.84
#